data_AF-A0A4Z2I888-F1
#
_entry.id   AF-A0A4Z2I888-F1
#
_cell.length_a   1.000
_cell.length_b   1.000
_cell.length_c   1.000
_cell.angle_alpha   90.00
_cell.angle_beta   90.00
_cell.angle_gamma   90.00
#
_symmetry.space_group_name_H-M   'P 1'
#
loop_
_entity.id
_entity.type
_entity.pdbx_description
1 polymer ?
#
loop_
_entity_poly.entity_id
_entity_poly.type
_entity_poly.pdbx_seq_one_letter_code
_entity_poly.pdbx_strand_id
1 'polypeptide(L)'
;MEACLEEDLPPTTELEEGLRNGVYFGKLANFFAPKMVSEKRIYDRDQARYKSNGLHFRHTDNTIFYPETTDVYDRKNMPKVVYCIHALSLYLYKLGIAPQIQDLLGKVAFTVHAAVIAINEAVDRGQTSVLMGALNNPNAMLRNNQEVLAQDYQDTLSQTKGRKRDQSSGRRSSIATEERDVYEELLTHQEIQGCIDLVNIQAAVRQVNQAVSAQDEAALLAALRLEALGLLGVQESNCRWYLEHFTTCCQHQSKDGGRTVMLDKEEIQRAVSSCNDFAEAEKRKLEAVSAINTAIRLGDAAETAEELMNPEAQLPLVYQSAANLYQAELFSLQLQGGRSGLSHEELSVAVEMLSAVAVLNEVLDTKDPQAVIEQLVDSPLGFTNMDQDNLNRYADTLIELRGEALAKGQEFLTWNDVQRSIDGVNVQVHEEHERIMALAEINEALNSGEYQQTLAALLLPTAKLTGVNPATAKHYHDVLQYTKQRLCQVA
;
A
#
# COMPACT_ATOMS: atom_id res chain seq x y z
N MET A 1 22.02 -6.15 -57.69
CA MET A 1 22.85 -4.93 -57.71
C MET A 1 24.33 -5.28 -57.74
N GLU A 2 24.81 -6.13 -56.82
CA GLU A 2 26.19 -6.65 -56.81
C GLU A 2 26.64 -7.18 -58.18
N ALA A 3 25.83 -8.04 -58.81
CA ALA A 3 26.11 -8.56 -60.15
C ALA A 3 26.19 -7.50 -61.28
N CYS A 4 25.66 -6.29 -61.08
CA CYS A 4 25.75 -5.19 -62.05
C CYS A 4 26.88 -4.22 -61.73
N LEU A 5 27.28 -4.11 -60.45
CA LEU A 5 28.27 -3.15 -59.98
C LEU A 5 29.65 -3.77 -59.76
N GLU A 6 29.75 -5.10 -59.73
CA GLU A 6 30.97 -5.87 -59.42
C GLU A 6 31.61 -5.44 -58.09
N GLU A 7 30.78 -5.07 -57.11
CA GLU A 7 31.18 -4.72 -55.75
C GLU A 7 30.21 -5.33 -54.74
N ASP A 8 30.73 -5.69 -53.56
CA ASP A 8 29.94 -6.20 -52.46
C ASP A 8 29.05 -5.10 -51.87
N LEU A 9 27.77 -5.43 -51.65
CA LEU A 9 26.84 -4.56 -50.95
C LEU A 9 26.82 -4.92 -49.45
N PRO A 10 26.26 -4.03 -48.60
CA PRO A 10 26.07 -4.34 -47.19
C PRO A 10 25.18 -5.57 -47.00
N PRO A 11 25.30 -6.27 -45.86
CA PRO A 11 24.46 -7.43 -45.53
C PRO A 11 22.96 -7.10 -45.67
N THR A 12 22.14 -8.09 -46.02
CA THR A 12 20.69 -7.88 -46.25
C THR A 12 19.96 -7.21 -45.09
N THR A 13 20.40 -7.44 -43.85
CA THR A 13 19.87 -6.80 -42.62
C THR A 13 20.18 -5.31 -42.51
N GLU A 14 21.24 -4.86 -43.17
CA GLU A 14 21.73 -3.47 -43.16
C GLU A 14 21.60 -2.79 -44.53
N LEU A 15 21.13 -3.52 -45.53
CA LEU A 15 21.02 -3.06 -46.92
C LEU A 15 20.17 -1.79 -47.03
N GLU A 16 19.07 -1.71 -46.28
CA GLU A 16 18.25 -0.51 -46.26
C GLU A 16 19.03 0.72 -45.79
N GLU A 17 19.83 0.58 -44.73
CA GLU A 17 20.65 1.66 -44.19
C GLU A 17 21.79 2.02 -45.16
N GLY A 18 22.41 1.01 -45.78
CA GLY A 18 23.48 1.19 -46.76
C GLY A 18 23.07 1.90 -48.04
N LEU A 19 21.78 1.87 -48.41
CA LEU A 19 21.26 2.53 -49.62
C LEU A 19 20.92 4.01 -49.40
N ARG A 20 20.82 4.48 -48.15
CA ARG A 20 20.34 5.85 -47.82
C ARG A 20 21.21 6.98 -48.37
N ASN A 21 22.52 6.73 -48.52
CA ASN A 21 23.47 7.71 -49.07
C ASN A 21 23.38 7.88 -50.59
N GLY A 22 22.54 7.06 -51.26
CA GLY A 22 22.31 7.10 -52.69
C GLY A 22 23.49 6.69 -53.58
N VAL A 23 24.66 6.39 -53.03
CA VAL A 23 25.88 6.11 -53.80
C VAL A 23 25.69 4.90 -54.71
N TYR A 24 25.09 3.82 -54.19
CA TYR A 24 24.77 2.63 -54.98
C TYR A 24 23.74 2.92 -56.09
N PHE A 25 22.79 3.84 -55.88
CA PHE A 25 21.87 4.27 -56.94
C PHE A 25 22.59 5.08 -58.02
N GLY A 26 23.48 5.99 -57.64
CA GLY A 26 24.32 6.74 -58.57
C GLY A 26 25.20 5.82 -59.43
N LYS A 27 25.82 4.82 -58.81
CA LYS A 27 26.63 3.81 -59.52
C LYS A 27 25.77 2.95 -60.46
N LEU A 28 24.60 2.52 -60.01
CA LEU A 28 23.66 1.75 -60.83
C LEU A 28 23.15 2.57 -62.02
N ALA A 29 22.88 3.86 -61.83
CA ALA A 29 22.48 4.76 -62.91
C ALA A 29 23.61 4.99 -63.93
N ASN A 30 24.86 5.12 -63.47
CA ASN A 30 26.03 5.17 -64.34
C ASN A 30 26.22 3.86 -65.13
N PHE A 31 25.90 2.69 -64.54
CA PHE A 31 26.00 1.39 -65.22
C PHE A 31 25.08 1.30 -66.45
N PHE A 32 23.78 1.61 -66.33
CA PHE A 32 22.86 1.47 -67.47
C PHE A 32 22.73 2.74 -68.33
N ALA A 33 23.11 3.92 -67.83
CA ALA A 33 23.02 5.19 -68.53
C ALA A 33 24.28 6.08 -68.35
N PRO A 34 25.48 5.60 -68.75
CA PRO A 34 26.75 6.32 -68.53
C PRO A 34 26.83 7.67 -69.27
N LYS A 35 26.02 7.87 -70.31
CA LYS A 35 25.92 9.15 -71.03
C LYS A 35 25.14 10.22 -70.26
N MET A 36 24.27 9.82 -69.32
CA MET A 36 23.43 10.73 -68.53
C MET A 36 24.01 10.98 -67.13
N VAL A 37 24.57 9.94 -66.51
CA VAL A 37 25.17 10.02 -65.17
C VAL A 37 26.66 9.77 -65.31
N SER A 38 27.47 10.80 -65.04
CA SER A 38 28.93 10.68 -65.00
C SER A 38 29.37 10.28 -63.60
N GLU A 39 30.34 9.38 -63.51
CA GLU A 39 30.96 8.98 -62.24
C GLU A 39 31.43 10.14 -61.37
N LYS A 40 31.91 11.23 -61.98
CA LYS A 40 32.39 12.43 -61.27
C LYS A 40 31.29 13.23 -60.58
N ARG A 41 30.02 12.96 -60.93
CA ARG A 41 28.85 13.63 -60.33
C ARG A 41 28.28 12.88 -59.13
N ILE A 42 28.74 11.65 -58.87
CA ILE A 42 28.33 10.89 -57.69
C ILE A 42 29.09 11.44 -56.48
N TYR A 43 28.36 12.06 -55.56
CA TYR A 43 28.92 12.57 -54.31
C TYR A 43 29.30 11.41 -53.38
N ASP A 44 30.48 11.50 -52.76
CA ASP A 44 31.00 10.49 -51.82
C ASP A 44 31.05 9.07 -52.41
N ARG A 45 31.52 8.93 -53.66
CA ARG A 45 31.54 7.66 -54.41
C ARG A 45 32.22 6.49 -53.66
N ASP A 46 33.27 6.78 -52.88
CA ASP A 46 34.01 5.82 -52.06
C ASP A 46 33.37 5.56 -50.67
N GLN A 47 32.29 6.28 -50.36
CA GLN A 47 31.56 6.26 -49.09
C GLN A 47 32.43 6.63 -47.88
N ALA A 48 33.57 7.30 -48.08
CA ALA A 48 34.49 7.62 -46.98
C ALA A 48 33.85 8.58 -45.98
N ARG A 49 33.09 9.58 -46.45
CA ARG A 49 32.41 10.54 -45.58
C ARG A 49 31.19 9.93 -44.91
N TYR A 50 30.45 9.09 -45.62
CA TYR A 50 29.34 8.34 -45.04
C TYR A 50 29.81 7.44 -43.90
N LYS A 51 30.92 6.72 -44.09
CA LYS A 51 31.50 5.85 -43.06
C LYS A 51 32.06 6.62 -41.86
N SER A 52 32.61 7.83 -42.05
CA SER A 52 33.20 8.60 -40.97
C SER A 52 32.18 9.46 -40.20
N ASN A 53 31.22 10.08 -40.91
CA ASN A 53 30.38 11.16 -40.38
C ASN A 53 28.87 10.91 -40.60
N GLY A 54 28.46 9.77 -41.18
CA GLY A 54 27.07 9.46 -41.49
C GLY A 54 26.50 10.27 -42.65
N LEU A 55 25.16 10.37 -42.71
CA LEU A 55 24.46 11.07 -43.81
C LEU A 55 24.73 12.58 -43.81
N HIS A 56 25.15 13.05 -44.97
CA HIS A 56 25.27 14.47 -45.29
C HIS A 56 24.20 14.87 -46.34
N PHE A 57 23.65 16.08 -46.25
CA PHE A 57 22.58 16.55 -47.16
C PHE A 57 22.93 16.38 -48.65
N ARG A 58 24.20 16.60 -49.03
CA ARG A 58 24.68 16.37 -50.41
C ARG A 58 24.52 14.95 -50.95
N HIS A 59 24.28 13.94 -50.12
CA HIS A 59 23.97 12.59 -50.60
C HIS A 59 22.60 12.52 -51.30
N THR A 60 21.71 13.48 -51.06
CA THR A 60 20.45 13.60 -51.81
C THR A 60 20.68 13.77 -53.31
N ASP A 61 21.79 14.40 -53.72
CA ASP A 61 22.21 14.58 -55.11
C ASP A 61 22.40 13.24 -55.86
N ASN A 62 22.64 12.14 -55.13
CA ASN A 62 22.85 10.82 -55.71
C ASN A 62 21.53 10.09 -56.09
N THR A 63 20.39 10.56 -55.59
CA THR A 63 19.07 9.94 -55.84
C THR A 63 18.34 10.65 -56.98
N ILE A 64 18.00 9.93 -58.06
CA ILE A 64 17.41 10.53 -59.27
C ILE A 64 15.96 10.05 -59.46
N PHE A 65 15.04 11.01 -59.27
CA PHE A 65 13.62 11.08 -59.62
C PHE A 65 12.62 10.03 -59.12
N TYR A 66 12.92 8.73 -59.04
CA TYR A 66 11.98 7.75 -58.45
C TYR A 66 12.70 6.51 -57.93
N PRO A 67 12.54 6.12 -56.65
CA PRO A 67 11.64 6.65 -55.59
C PRO A 67 11.98 8.09 -55.15
N GLU A 68 11.13 8.73 -54.33
CA GLU A 68 11.38 10.10 -53.86
C GLU A 68 12.65 10.13 -53.01
N THR A 69 13.40 11.23 -53.04
CA THR A 69 14.61 11.39 -52.23
C THR A 69 14.35 11.15 -50.73
N THR A 70 13.19 11.53 -50.23
CA THR A 70 12.75 11.30 -48.84
C THR A 70 12.46 9.82 -48.54
N ASP A 71 12.00 9.04 -49.52
CA ASP A 71 11.76 7.60 -49.37
C ASP A 71 13.08 6.87 -49.05
N VAL A 72 14.19 7.34 -49.64
CA VAL A 72 15.55 6.78 -49.51
C VAL A 72 16.34 7.46 -48.37
N TYR A 73 16.55 8.77 -48.44
CA TYR A 73 17.43 9.51 -47.53
C TYR A 73 16.91 9.53 -46.10
N ASP A 74 15.61 9.81 -45.91
CA ASP A 74 14.95 9.81 -44.60
C ASP A 74 14.40 8.42 -44.20
N ARG A 75 14.57 7.40 -45.06
CA ARG A 75 14.03 6.05 -44.87
C ARG A 75 12.50 6.03 -44.67
N LYS A 76 11.77 6.97 -45.29
CA LYS A 76 10.30 7.05 -45.13
C LYS A 76 9.55 5.88 -45.76
N ASN A 77 10.08 5.28 -46.84
CA ASN A 77 9.39 4.19 -47.54
C ASN A 77 10.37 3.26 -48.29
N MET A 78 11.23 2.57 -47.53
CA MET A 78 12.19 1.64 -48.11
C MET A 78 11.57 0.46 -48.90
N PRO A 79 10.38 -0.06 -48.54
CA PRO A 79 9.70 -1.05 -49.37
C PRO A 79 9.38 -0.55 -50.80
N LYS A 80 8.99 0.72 -50.97
CA LYS A 80 8.80 1.34 -52.29
C LYS A 80 10.12 1.42 -53.06
N VAL A 81 11.23 1.72 -52.37
CA VAL A 81 12.59 1.72 -52.96
C VAL A 81 12.94 0.33 -53.49
N VAL A 82 12.76 -0.71 -52.68
CA VAL A 82 13.02 -2.10 -53.08
C VAL A 82 12.14 -2.48 -54.28
N TYR A 83 10.85 -2.13 -54.26
CA TYR A 83 9.95 -2.36 -55.40
C TYR A 83 10.45 -1.69 -56.70
N CYS A 84 10.92 -0.44 -56.62
CA CYS A 84 11.50 0.26 -57.77
C CYS A 84 12.76 -0.46 -58.31
N ILE A 85 13.61 -1.00 -57.44
CA ILE A 85 14.78 -1.79 -57.86
C ILE A 85 14.34 -3.06 -58.60
N HIS A 86 13.31 -3.76 -58.12
CA HIS A 86 12.75 -4.94 -58.80
C HIS A 86 12.18 -4.58 -60.17
N ALA A 87 11.41 -3.50 -60.27
CA ALA A 87 10.84 -3.02 -61.53
C ALA A 87 11.93 -2.61 -62.53
N LEU A 88 12.97 -1.89 -62.06
CA LEU A 88 14.12 -1.50 -62.87
C LEU A 88 14.89 -2.74 -63.36
N SER A 89 15.12 -3.73 -62.49
CA SER A 89 15.80 -4.96 -62.88
C SER A 89 15.06 -5.70 -64.00
N LEU A 90 13.73 -5.82 -63.90
CA LEU A 90 12.92 -6.44 -64.95
C LEU A 90 13.00 -5.66 -66.27
N TYR A 91 12.98 -4.32 -66.21
CA TYR A 91 13.09 -3.46 -67.37
C TYR A 91 14.46 -3.60 -68.07
N LEU A 92 15.55 -3.52 -67.31
CA LEU A 92 16.92 -3.63 -67.83
C LEU A 92 17.21 -5.04 -68.38
N TYR A 93 16.65 -6.08 -67.76
CA TYR A 93 16.74 -7.45 -68.27
C TYR A 93 16.05 -7.59 -69.64
N LYS A 94 14.84 -7.03 -69.79
CA LYS A 94 14.12 -7.04 -71.09
C LYS A 94 14.87 -6.30 -72.20
N LEU A 95 15.69 -5.30 -71.85
CA LEU A 95 16.55 -4.58 -72.78
C LEU A 95 17.91 -5.27 -73.04
N GLY A 96 18.21 -6.36 -72.34
CA GLY A 96 19.48 -7.08 -72.45
C GLY A 96 20.67 -6.32 -71.83
N ILE A 97 20.42 -5.36 -70.93
CA ILE A 97 21.45 -4.51 -70.32
C ILE A 97 21.96 -5.10 -68.99
N ALA A 98 21.09 -5.80 -68.24
CA ALA A 98 21.40 -6.37 -66.93
C ALA A 98 20.95 -7.84 -66.85
N PRO A 99 21.57 -8.67 -65.99
CA PRO A 99 21.12 -10.04 -65.74
C PRO A 99 19.74 -10.09 -65.07
N GLN A 100 19.05 -11.23 -65.21
CA GLN A 100 17.77 -11.46 -64.53
C GLN A 100 17.97 -11.53 -63.02
N ILE A 101 17.13 -10.83 -62.25
CA ILE A 101 17.10 -10.96 -60.79
C ILE A 101 16.69 -12.37 -60.38
N GLN A 102 17.38 -12.94 -59.40
CA GLN A 102 17.08 -14.28 -58.88
C GLN A 102 15.81 -14.25 -58.02
N ASP A 103 14.98 -15.28 -58.18
CA ASP A 103 13.88 -15.53 -57.24
C ASP A 103 14.38 -16.40 -56.08
N LEU A 104 14.45 -15.77 -54.91
CA LEU A 104 14.96 -16.33 -53.66
C LEU A 104 13.85 -16.59 -52.64
N LEU A 105 12.57 -16.46 -53.03
CA LEU A 105 11.44 -16.76 -52.16
C LEU A 105 11.50 -18.25 -51.74
N GLY A 106 11.58 -18.49 -50.43
CA GLY A 106 11.73 -19.84 -49.86
C GLY A 106 13.13 -20.46 -49.98
N LYS A 107 14.14 -19.73 -50.50
CA LYS A 107 15.52 -20.21 -50.67
C LYS A 107 16.53 -19.52 -49.74
N VAL A 108 16.14 -18.42 -49.09
CA VAL A 108 16.96 -17.67 -48.13
C VAL A 108 16.18 -17.55 -46.82
N ALA A 109 16.81 -17.96 -45.72
CA ALA A 109 16.19 -17.94 -44.39
C ALA A 109 16.91 -16.93 -43.49
N PHE A 110 16.17 -15.95 -42.95
CA PHE A 110 16.67 -15.07 -41.89
C PHE A 110 16.65 -15.85 -40.57
N THR A 111 17.73 -15.82 -39.79
CA THR A 111 18.01 -16.77 -38.70
C THR A 111 16.88 -16.89 -37.66
N VAL A 112 16.24 -15.78 -37.27
CA VAL A 112 15.10 -15.77 -36.33
C VAL A 112 13.81 -16.28 -36.98
N HIS A 113 13.54 -15.91 -38.23
CA HIS A 113 12.33 -16.31 -38.93
C HIS A 113 12.30 -17.82 -39.18
N ALA A 114 13.44 -18.42 -39.54
CA ALA A 114 13.59 -19.86 -39.68
C ALA A 114 13.29 -20.62 -38.37
N ALA A 115 13.75 -20.07 -37.24
CA ALA A 115 13.50 -20.65 -35.93
C ALA A 115 12.01 -20.59 -35.54
N VAL A 116 11.33 -19.47 -35.83
CA VAL A 116 9.88 -19.32 -35.59
C VAL A 116 9.06 -20.30 -36.44
N ILE A 117 9.44 -20.52 -37.70
CA ILE A 117 8.78 -21.52 -38.57
C ILE A 117 8.99 -22.92 -37.98
N ALA A 118 10.22 -23.27 -37.59
CA ALA A 118 10.52 -24.57 -36.99
C ALA A 118 9.73 -24.82 -35.70
N ILE A 119 9.52 -23.80 -34.86
CA ILE A 119 8.67 -23.89 -33.67
C ILE A 119 7.21 -24.16 -34.06
N ASN A 120 6.67 -23.41 -35.02
CA ASN A 120 5.30 -23.62 -35.49
C ASN A 120 5.07 -25.02 -36.07
N GLU A 121 6.04 -25.55 -36.82
CA GLU A 121 5.99 -26.93 -37.31
C GLU A 121 6.07 -27.95 -36.16
N ALA A 122 6.91 -27.69 -35.16
CA ALA A 122 7.02 -28.57 -34.00
C ALA A 122 5.71 -28.63 -33.20
N VAL A 123 5.03 -27.48 -33.05
CA VAL A 123 3.69 -27.41 -32.44
C VAL A 123 2.67 -28.26 -33.22
N ASP A 124 2.68 -28.21 -34.55
CA ASP A 124 1.75 -29.00 -35.39
C ASP A 124 1.99 -30.51 -35.27
N ARG A 125 3.25 -30.92 -35.08
CA ARG A 125 3.62 -32.32 -34.88
C ARG A 125 3.17 -32.86 -33.52
N GLY A 126 2.87 -31.99 -32.55
CA GLY A 126 2.37 -32.36 -31.22
C GLY A 126 3.38 -33.13 -30.35
N GLN A 127 4.67 -33.08 -30.69
CA GLN A 127 5.74 -33.78 -29.98
C GLN A 127 6.52 -32.82 -29.09
N THR A 128 6.39 -32.95 -27.76
CA THR A 128 7.01 -32.04 -26.77
C THR A 128 8.54 -32.00 -26.83
N SER A 129 9.19 -33.13 -27.12
CA SER A 129 10.65 -33.19 -27.26
C SER A 129 11.16 -32.38 -28.45
N VAL A 130 10.44 -32.45 -29.59
CA VAL A 130 10.76 -31.70 -30.80
C VAL A 130 10.46 -30.22 -30.59
N LEU A 131 9.35 -29.89 -29.91
CA LEU A 131 9.01 -28.52 -29.54
C LEU A 131 10.10 -27.89 -28.67
N MET A 132 10.54 -28.57 -27.61
CA MET A 132 11.60 -28.03 -26.74
C MET A 132 12.92 -27.84 -27.46
N GLY A 133 13.29 -28.75 -28.38
CA GLY A 133 14.46 -28.55 -29.24
C GLY A 133 14.35 -27.30 -30.11
N ALA A 134 13.15 -26.99 -30.61
CA ALA A 134 12.90 -25.79 -31.39
C ALA A 134 12.86 -24.51 -30.54
N LEU A 135 12.25 -24.56 -29.35
CA LEU A 135 12.21 -23.43 -28.41
C LEU A 135 13.60 -23.07 -27.87
N ASN A 136 14.44 -24.07 -27.57
CA ASN A 136 15.82 -23.87 -27.08
C ASN A 136 16.82 -23.50 -28.19
N ASN A 137 16.36 -23.34 -29.43
CA ASN A 137 17.21 -22.89 -30.52
C ASN A 137 17.72 -21.47 -30.23
N PRO A 138 19.05 -21.23 -30.16
CA PRO A 138 19.60 -19.91 -29.87
C PRO A 138 19.18 -18.83 -30.87
N ASN A 139 18.91 -19.23 -32.12
CA ASN A 139 18.44 -18.32 -33.16
C ASN A 139 16.98 -17.90 -32.96
N ALA A 140 16.20 -18.62 -32.14
CA ALA A 140 14.84 -18.22 -31.79
C ALA A 140 14.82 -17.01 -30.86
N MET A 141 15.91 -16.72 -30.13
CA MET A 141 16.02 -15.59 -29.19
C MET A 141 14.94 -15.55 -28.10
N LEU A 142 14.32 -16.69 -27.81
CA LEU A 142 13.33 -16.85 -26.74
C LEU A 142 14.01 -16.87 -25.37
N ARG A 143 13.27 -16.47 -24.34
CA ARG A 143 13.74 -16.38 -22.95
C ARG A 143 12.86 -17.23 -22.03
N ASN A 144 13.45 -17.64 -20.90
CA ASN A 144 12.76 -18.30 -19.80
C ASN A 144 12.13 -19.66 -20.15
N ASN A 145 12.71 -20.39 -21.11
CA ASN A 145 12.23 -21.73 -21.46
C ASN A 145 12.54 -22.73 -20.34
N GLN A 146 11.55 -23.50 -19.89
CA GLN A 146 11.72 -24.53 -18.86
C GLN A 146 11.30 -25.90 -19.39
N GLU A 147 12.22 -26.87 -19.41
CA GLU A 147 11.94 -28.22 -19.92
C GLU A 147 10.81 -28.94 -19.16
N VAL A 148 10.67 -28.66 -17.86
CA VAL A 148 9.62 -29.22 -17.01
C VAL A 148 8.20 -28.78 -17.42
N LEU A 149 8.06 -27.69 -18.18
CA LEU A 149 6.77 -27.15 -18.65
C LEU A 149 6.50 -27.45 -20.13
N ALA A 150 7.28 -28.33 -20.75
CA ALA A 150 7.19 -28.65 -22.18
C ALA A 150 5.77 -29.00 -22.67
N GLN A 151 5.01 -29.77 -21.87
CA GLN A 151 3.64 -30.13 -22.21
C GLN A 151 2.69 -28.92 -22.12
N ASP A 152 2.80 -28.13 -21.05
CA ASP A 152 1.97 -26.94 -20.85
C ASP A 152 2.22 -25.90 -21.97
N TYR A 153 3.46 -25.76 -22.44
CA TYR A 153 3.79 -24.95 -23.62
C TYR A 153 3.14 -25.48 -24.90
N GLN A 154 3.24 -26.79 -25.15
CA GLN A 154 2.63 -27.42 -26.33
C GLN A 154 1.11 -27.19 -26.37
N ASP A 155 0.45 -27.37 -25.23
CA ASP A 155 -1.01 -27.20 -25.12
C ASP A 155 -1.41 -25.73 -25.33
N THR A 156 -0.68 -24.79 -24.74
CA THR A 156 -0.96 -23.35 -24.85
C THR A 156 -0.66 -22.81 -26.26
N LEU A 157 0.47 -23.19 -26.85
CA LEU A 157 0.85 -22.79 -28.21
C LEU A 157 -0.11 -23.37 -29.25
N SER A 158 -0.49 -24.65 -29.12
CA SER A 158 -1.44 -25.28 -30.03
C SER A 158 -2.83 -24.64 -29.94
N GLN A 159 -3.32 -24.33 -28.73
CA GLN A 159 -4.57 -23.60 -28.54
C GLN A 159 -4.53 -22.19 -29.16
N THR A 160 -3.44 -21.46 -28.94
CA THR A 160 -3.26 -20.10 -29.47
C THR A 160 -3.22 -20.11 -30.99
N LYS A 161 -2.50 -21.06 -31.58
CA LYS A 161 -2.44 -21.26 -33.03
C LYS A 161 -3.81 -21.63 -33.62
N GLY A 162 -4.55 -22.51 -32.95
CA GLY A 162 -5.92 -22.86 -33.34
C GLY A 162 -6.85 -21.65 -33.37
N ARG A 163 -6.85 -20.83 -32.31
CA ARG A 163 -7.64 -19.58 -32.26
C ARG A 163 -7.28 -18.61 -33.39
N LYS A 164 -5.99 -18.52 -33.75
CA LYS A 164 -5.52 -17.64 -34.82
C LYS A 164 -6.04 -18.11 -36.20
N ARG A 165 -6.01 -19.42 -36.45
CA ARG A 165 -6.60 -20.03 -37.66
C ARG A 165 -8.12 -19.81 -37.77
N ASP A 166 -8.83 -19.89 -36.64
CA ASP A 166 -10.28 -19.65 -36.64
C ASP A 166 -10.61 -18.18 -36.95
N GLN A 167 -9.79 -17.25 -36.43
CA GLN A 167 -9.94 -15.80 -36.68
C GLN A 167 -9.63 -15.40 -38.12
N SER A 168 -8.62 -16.01 -38.78
CA SER A 168 -8.31 -15.76 -40.19
C SER A 168 -9.37 -16.36 -41.12
N SER A 169 -9.91 -17.53 -40.78
CA SER A 169 -10.96 -18.19 -41.57
C SER A 169 -12.28 -17.40 -41.61
N GLY A 170 -12.63 -16.68 -40.54
CA GLY A 170 -13.82 -15.83 -40.48
C GLY A 170 -13.79 -14.57 -41.36
N ARG A 171 -12.62 -14.19 -41.90
CA ARG A 171 -12.43 -13.00 -42.77
C ARG A 171 -12.37 -13.33 -44.27
N ARG A 172 -12.37 -14.61 -44.66
CA ARG A 172 -12.31 -15.04 -46.07
C ARG A 172 -13.66 -14.83 -46.78
N SER A 173 -13.90 -13.63 -47.31
CA SER A 173 -15.09 -13.30 -48.14
C SER A 173 -14.77 -12.66 -49.51
N SER A 174 -13.52 -12.66 -50.00
CA SER A 174 -13.28 -12.27 -51.40
C SER A 174 -12.02 -12.89 -52.01
N ILE A 175 -12.18 -13.28 -53.27
CA ILE A 175 -11.35 -14.15 -54.09
C ILE A 175 -10.06 -13.40 -54.50
N ALA A 176 -8.92 -13.62 -53.82
CA ALA A 176 -7.54 -13.44 -54.34
C ALA A 176 -6.43 -13.62 -53.25
N THR A 177 -6.43 -14.70 -52.44
CA THR A 177 -5.54 -14.77 -51.25
C THR A 177 -4.77 -16.08 -51.03
N GLU A 178 -4.54 -16.93 -52.04
CA GLU A 178 -3.86 -18.22 -51.79
C GLU A 178 -2.38 -18.10 -51.33
N GLU A 179 -1.68 -16.99 -51.61
CA GLU A 179 -0.28 -16.78 -51.16
C GLU A 179 -0.13 -15.95 -49.88
N ARG A 180 -1.19 -15.28 -49.40
CA ARG A 180 -1.15 -14.48 -48.15
C ARG A 180 -1.46 -15.29 -46.89
N ASP A 181 -2.10 -16.45 -47.03
CA ASP A 181 -2.72 -17.18 -45.91
C ASP A 181 -1.71 -17.89 -44.99
N VAL A 182 -0.52 -18.28 -45.46
CA VAL A 182 0.43 -19.08 -44.65
C VAL A 182 0.96 -18.30 -43.45
N TYR A 183 1.26 -17.00 -43.60
CA TYR A 183 1.79 -16.18 -42.52
C TYR A 183 0.71 -15.73 -41.51
N GLU A 184 -0.56 -15.75 -41.91
CA GLU A 184 -1.68 -15.43 -41.01
C GLU A 184 -2.01 -16.60 -40.06
N GLU A 185 -1.70 -17.84 -40.45
CA GLU A 185 -1.92 -19.04 -39.62
C GLU A 185 -0.74 -19.36 -38.66
N LEU A 186 0.45 -18.82 -38.91
CA LEU A 186 1.62 -19.05 -38.07
C LEU A 186 1.66 -18.12 -36.86
N LEU A 187 2.11 -18.62 -35.71
CA LEU A 187 2.45 -17.81 -34.56
C LEU A 187 3.70 -16.99 -34.86
N THR A 188 3.67 -15.72 -34.48
CA THR A 188 4.80 -14.80 -34.49
C THR A 188 5.72 -15.07 -33.30
N HIS A 189 6.95 -14.56 -33.36
CA HIS A 189 7.87 -14.62 -32.23
C HIS A 189 7.27 -14.03 -30.94
N GLN A 190 6.55 -12.90 -31.03
CA GLN A 190 5.94 -12.25 -29.87
C GLN A 190 4.83 -13.09 -29.24
N GLU A 191 3.99 -13.73 -30.06
CA GLU A 191 2.95 -14.64 -29.58
C GLU A 191 3.56 -15.87 -28.90
N ILE A 192 4.63 -16.45 -29.48
CA ILE A 192 5.33 -17.59 -28.89
C ILE A 192 5.93 -17.22 -27.53
N GLN A 193 6.66 -16.10 -27.45
CA GLN A 193 7.23 -15.64 -26.18
C GLN A 193 6.13 -15.34 -25.15
N GLY A 194 5.04 -14.70 -25.56
CA GLY A 194 3.90 -14.43 -24.69
C GLY A 194 3.24 -15.70 -24.13
N CYS A 195 3.16 -16.78 -24.93
CA CYS A 195 2.67 -18.08 -24.45
C CYS A 195 3.64 -18.72 -23.43
N ILE A 196 4.95 -18.64 -23.66
CA ILE A 196 5.96 -19.15 -22.71
C ILE A 196 5.87 -18.39 -21.38
N ASP A 197 5.82 -17.07 -21.44
CA ASP A 197 5.71 -16.21 -20.26
C ASP A 197 4.41 -16.49 -19.48
N LEU A 198 3.29 -16.67 -20.18
CA LEU A 198 2.01 -17.02 -19.56
C LEU A 198 2.07 -18.36 -18.81
N VAL A 199 2.59 -19.40 -19.45
CA VAL A 199 2.70 -20.73 -18.84
C VAL A 199 3.65 -20.71 -17.65
N ASN A 200 4.77 -19.97 -17.76
CA ASN A 200 5.71 -19.78 -16.67
C ASN A 200 5.08 -19.09 -15.46
N ILE A 201 4.31 -18.01 -15.70
CA ILE A 201 3.56 -17.32 -14.66
C ILE A 201 2.57 -18.28 -13.99
N GLN A 202 1.77 -19.00 -14.78
CA GLN A 202 0.78 -19.95 -14.24
C GLN A 202 1.44 -21.08 -13.43
N ALA A 203 2.59 -21.60 -13.86
CA ALA A 203 3.35 -22.59 -13.11
C ALA A 203 3.88 -22.02 -11.78
N ALA A 204 4.43 -20.81 -11.79
CA ALA A 204 4.94 -20.17 -10.58
C ALA A 204 3.81 -19.84 -9.59
N VAL A 205 2.67 -19.33 -10.08
CA VAL A 205 1.46 -19.11 -9.27
C VAL A 205 0.95 -20.42 -8.65
N ARG A 206 0.96 -21.53 -9.41
CA ARG A 206 0.62 -22.86 -8.86
C ARG A 206 1.56 -23.26 -7.72
N GLN A 207 2.86 -23.01 -7.84
CA GLN A 207 3.83 -23.30 -6.78
C GLN A 207 3.58 -22.48 -5.52
N VAL A 208 3.27 -21.18 -5.65
CA VAL A 208 2.89 -20.33 -4.51
C VAL A 208 1.66 -20.89 -3.80
N ASN A 209 0.58 -21.18 -4.53
CA ASN A 209 -0.65 -21.73 -3.96
C ASN A 209 -0.44 -23.10 -3.29
N GLN A 210 0.42 -23.95 -3.85
CA GLN A 210 0.80 -25.23 -3.25
C GLN A 210 1.58 -25.05 -1.95
N ALA A 211 2.55 -24.14 -1.92
CA ALA A 211 3.33 -23.84 -0.72
C ALA A 211 2.47 -23.26 0.41
N VAL A 212 1.52 -22.36 0.08
CA VAL A 212 0.54 -21.84 1.03
C VAL A 212 -0.34 -22.97 1.58
N SER A 213 -0.83 -23.86 0.72
CA SER A 213 -1.65 -25.00 1.14
C SER A 213 -0.89 -25.99 2.01
N ALA A 214 0.41 -26.18 1.74
CA ALA A 214 1.30 -27.03 2.51
C ALA A 214 1.82 -26.37 3.81
N GLN A 215 1.55 -25.08 4.02
CA GLN A 215 2.10 -24.28 5.12
C GLN A 215 3.65 -24.32 5.16
N ASP A 216 4.28 -24.36 3.99
CA ASP A 216 5.73 -24.44 3.86
C ASP A 216 6.33 -23.06 3.53
N GLU A 217 6.92 -22.42 4.54
CA GLU A 217 7.56 -21.11 4.41
C GLU A 217 8.73 -21.12 3.42
N ALA A 218 9.55 -22.17 3.42
CA ALA A 218 10.74 -22.24 2.57
C ALA A 218 10.35 -22.42 1.10
N ALA A 219 9.38 -23.29 0.82
CA ALA A 219 8.82 -23.47 -0.52
C ALA A 219 8.10 -22.20 -1.00
N LEU A 220 7.38 -21.50 -0.11
CA LEU A 220 6.69 -20.26 -0.45
C LEU A 220 7.70 -19.18 -0.86
N LEU A 221 8.75 -18.97 -0.06
CA LEU A 221 9.78 -18.00 -0.37
C LEU A 221 10.49 -18.31 -1.68
N ALA A 222 10.80 -19.58 -1.94
CA ALA A 222 11.38 -20.02 -3.20
C ALA A 222 10.44 -19.73 -4.39
N ALA A 223 9.14 -20.00 -4.24
CA ALA A 223 8.14 -19.75 -5.28
C ALA A 223 7.95 -18.25 -5.57
N LEU A 224 7.91 -17.39 -4.55
CA LEU A 224 7.78 -15.93 -4.70
C LEU A 224 9.00 -15.31 -5.40
N ARG A 225 10.16 -15.97 -5.35
CA ARG A 225 11.42 -15.51 -5.98
C ARG A 225 11.60 -15.97 -7.43
N LEU A 226 10.67 -16.74 -7.97
CA LEU A 226 10.72 -17.17 -9.35
C LEU A 226 10.65 -15.95 -10.28
N GLU A 227 11.64 -15.84 -11.17
CA GLU A 227 11.75 -14.74 -12.15
C GLU A 227 10.48 -14.57 -12.99
N ALA A 228 9.77 -15.67 -13.27
CA ALA A 228 8.50 -15.68 -13.98
C ALA A 228 7.42 -14.79 -13.35
N LEU A 229 7.37 -14.69 -12.01
CA LEU A 229 6.43 -13.80 -11.34
C LEU A 229 6.89 -12.34 -11.41
N GLY A 230 8.20 -12.09 -11.45
CA GLY A 230 8.76 -10.74 -11.49
C GLY A 230 8.27 -9.87 -10.32
N LEU A 231 8.07 -10.48 -9.15
CA LEU A 231 7.55 -9.78 -7.98
C LEU A 231 8.57 -8.75 -7.49
N LEU A 232 8.07 -7.61 -7.04
CA LEU A 232 8.85 -6.55 -6.44
C LEU A 232 8.75 -6.60 -4.92
N GLY A 233 9.89 -6.43 -4.25
CA GLY A 233 9.94 -6.24 -2.80
C GLY A 233 9.83 -7.49 -1.95
N VAL A 234 10.06 -8.70 -2.47
CA VAL A 234 10.03 -9.93 -1.64
C VAL A 234 11.19 -9.92 -0.63
N GLN A 235 10.88 -9.91 0.67
CA GLN A 235 11.83 -9.89 1.79
C GLN A 235 11.82 -11.22 2.55
N GLU A 236 13.00 -11.77 2.86
CA GLU A 236 13.11 -13.05 3.59
C GLU A 236 12.56 -12.96 5.02
N SER A 237 12.82 -11.84 5.68
CA SER A 237 12.39 -11.58 7.06
C SER A 237 10.87 -11.62 7.23
N ASN A 238 10.12 -11.35 6.15
CA ASN A 238 8.67 -11.23 6.18
C ASN A 238 7.97 -12.52 5.71
N CYS A 239 8.71 -13.61 5.46
CA CYS A 239 8.17 -14.83 4.90
C CYS A 239 6.99 -15.41 5.71
N ARG A 240 7.12 -15.42 7.04
CA ARG A 240 6.06 -15.87 7.94
C ARG A 240 4.78 -15.03 7.79
N TRP A 241 4.93 -13.71 7.62
CA TRP A 241 3.80 -12.79 7.45
C TRP A 241 3.12 -12.99 6.10
N TYR A 242 3.91 -13.24 5.04
CA TYR A 242 3.35 -13.61 3.74
C TYR A 242 2.51 -14.88 3.85
N LEU A 243 3.02 -15.93 4.50
CA LEU A 243 2.31 -17.19 4.64
C LEU A 243 0.98 -17.02 5.39
N GLU A 244 0.99 -16.29 6.51
CA GLU A 244 -0.21 -16.01 7.30
C GLU A 244 -1.25 -15.21 6.49
N HIS A 245 -0.82 -14.14 5.82
CA HIS A 245 -1.71 -13.31 5.01
C HIS A 245 -2.31 -14.08 3.82
N PHE A 246 -1.49 -14.86 3.10
CA PHE A 246 -2.00 -15.71 2.01
C PHE A 246 -2.98 -16.77 2.50
N THR A 247 -2.70 -17.39 3.64
CA THR A 247 -3.61 -18.36 4.27
C THR A 247 -4.97 -17.72 4.58
N THR A 248 -4.96 -16.52 5.17
CA THR A 248 -6.19 -15.77 5.47
C THR A 248 -6.93 -15.34 4.20
N CYS A 249 -6.25 -14.90 3.14
CA CYS A 249 -6.87 -14.59 1.85
C CYS A 249 -7.58 -15.80 1.25
N CYS A 250 -6.91 -16.97 1.20
CA CYS A 250 -7.50 -18.20 0.68
C CYS A 250 -8.72 -18.66 1.52
N GLN A 251 -8.70 -18.48 2.83
CA GLN A 251 -9.82 -18.82 3.71
C GLN A 251 -11.03 -17.90 3.52
N HIS A 252 -10.83 -16.59 3.37
CA HIS A 252 -11.93 -15.65 3.15
C HIS A 252 -12.61 -15.86 1.80
N GLN A 253 -11.84 -16.09 0.73
CA GLN A 253 -12.42 -16.32 -0.60
C GLN A 253 -13.14 -17.67 -0.72
N SER A 254 -12.74 -18.68 0.09
CA SER A 254 -13.42 -19.99 0.13
C SER A 254 -14.83 -19.94 0.75
N LYS A 255 -15.15 -18.92 1.55
CA LYS A 255 -16.49 -18.74 2.15
C LYS A 255 -17.53 -18.19 1.16
N ASP A 256 -17.10 -17.60 0.04
CA ASP A 256 -17.97 -16.92 -0.94
C ASP A 256 -18.41 -17.81 -2.12
N GLY A 257 -17.97 -19.07 -2.14
CA GLY A 257 -18.40 -20.07 -3.12
C GLY A 257 -17.36 -21.18 -3.23
N GLY A 258 -17.72 -22.40 -2.82
CA GLY A 258 -16.82 -23.54 -2.54
C GLY A 258 -15.94 -24.11 -3.68
N ARG A 259 -15.30 -23.27 -4.48
CA ARG A 259 -14.14 -23.59 -5.33
C ARG A 259 -12.87 -23.30 -4.53
N THR A 260 -11.86 -24.14 -4.67
CA THR A 260 -10.48 -23.85 -4.23
C THR A 260 -10.05 -22.53 -4.87
N VAL A 261 -10.01 -21.46 -4.09
CA VAL A 261 -9.63 -20.15 -4.62
C VAL A 261 -8.11 -20.11 -4.69
N MET A 262 -7.60 -20.02 -5.92
CA MET A 262 -6.18 -19.87 -6.18
C MET A 262 -5.87 -18.40 -6.40
N LEU A 263 -4.84 -17.93 -5.71
CA LEU A 263 -4.33 -16.57 -5.86
C LEU A 263 -3.83 -16.37 -7.29
N ASP A 264 -4.15 -15.24 -7.90
CA ASP A 264 -3.54 -14.81 -9.16
C ASP A 264 -2.23 -14.02 -8.93
N LYS A 265 -1.54 -13.66 -10.01
CA LYS A 265 -0.25 -12.96 -9.93
C LYS A 265 -0.38 -11.59 -9.27
N GLU A 266 -1.42 -10.84 -9.61
CA GLU A 266 -1.69 -9.49 -9.12
C GLU A 266 -2.06 -9.50 -7.64
N GLU A 267 -2.84 -10.48 -7.19
CA GLU A 267 -3.15 -10.74 -5.79
C GLU A 267 -1.90 -11.11 -5.00
N ILE A 268 -1.01 -11.94 -5.56
CA ILE A 268 0.28 -12.27 -4.94
C ILE A 268 1.12 -11.01 -4.74
N GLN A 269 1.28 -10.17 -5.76
CA GLN A 269 2.05 -8.92 -5.63
C GLN A 269 1.43 -7.99 -4.58
N ARG A 270 0.10 -7.83 -4.60
CA ARG A 270 -0.61 -6.96 -3.65
C ARG A 270 -0.43 -7.43 -2.21
N ALA A 271 -0.52 -8.73 -1.97
CA ALA A 271 -0.30 -9.31 -0.65
C ALA A 271 1.14 -9.14 -0.17
N VAL A 272 2.14 -9.35 -1.04
CA VAL A 272 3.56 -9.09 -0.70
C VAL A 272 3.76 -7.63 -0.32
N SER A 273 3.26 -6.69 -1.13
CA SER A 273 3.34 -5.26 -0.84
C SER A 273 2.67 -4.91 0.49
N SER A 274 1.42 -5.35 0.69
CA SER A 274 0.67 -5.09 1.92
C SER A 274 1.36 -5.66 3.17
N CYS A 275 1.93 -6.86 3.09
CA CYS A 275 2.66 -7.46 4.20
C CYS A 275 3.94 -6.69 4.53
N ASN A 276 4.64 -6.19 3.50
CA ASN A 276 5.83 -5.38 3.70
C ASN A 276 5.50 -4.03 4.33
N ASP A 277 4.46 -3.35 3.82
CA ASP A 277 4.02 -2.08 4.35
C ASP A 277 3.60 -2.21 5.82
N PHE A 278 2.88 -3.30 6.15
CA PHE A 278 2.51 -3.62 7.52
C PHE A 278 3.73 -3.92 8.40
N ALA A 279 4.71 -4.70 7.91
CA ALA A 279 5.93 -5.02 8.66
C ALA A 279 6.79 -3.79 8.92
N GLU A 280 6.89 -2.91 7.92
CA GLU A 280 7.62 -1.66 8.06
C GLU A 280 6.89 -0.69 9.01
N ALA A 281 5.56 -0.58 8.93
CA ALA A 281 4.77 0.22 9.86
C ALA A 281 4.91 -0.28 11.30
N GLU A 282 4.84 -1.60 11.53
CA GLU A 282 5.03 -2.18 12.87
C GLU A 282 6.43 -1.90 13.41
N LYS A 283 7.46 -2.00 12.56
CA LYS A 283 8.83 -1.64 12.93
C LYS A 283 8.95 -0.17 13.32
N ARG A 284 8.42 0.75 12.52
CA ARG A 284 8.45 2.20 12.82
C ARG A 284 7.70 2.51 14.12
N LYS A 285 6.57 1.83 14.38
CA LYS A 285 5.83 1.94 15.64
C LYS A 285 6.67 1.52 16.85
N LEU A 286 7.38 0.40 16.76
CA LEU A 286 8.27 -0.05 17.85
C LEU A 286 9.46 0.89 18.06
N GLU A 287 10.02 1.44 16.98
CA GLU A 287 11.08 2.45 17.06
C GLU A 287 10.58 3.74 17.74
N ALA A 288 9.38 4.22 17.39
CA ALA A 288 8.75 5.38 18.02
C ALA A 288 8.46 5.15 19.51
N VAL A 289 7.92 3.98 19.88
CA VAL A 289 7.71 3.60 21.30
C VAL A 289 9.04 3.56 22.07
N SER A 290 10.12 3.12 21.43
CA SER A 290 11.45 3.14 22.03
C SER A 290 11.97 4.56 22.26
N ALA A 291 11.74 5.46 21.29
CA ALA A 291 12.09 6.87 21.37
C ALA A 291 11.31 7.57 22.50
N ILE A 292 9.99 7.42 22.55
CA ILE A 292 9.12 7.91 23.64
C ILE A 292 9.65 7.48 25.01
N ASN A 293 9.91 6.18 25.17
CA ASN A 293 10.42 5.66 26.43
C ASN A 293 11.77 6.25 26.82
N THR A 294 12.58 6.63 25.84
CA THR A 294 13.87 7.29 26.06
C THR A 294 13.68 8.74 26.46
N ALA A 295 12.82 9.51 25.78
CA ALA A 295 12.47 10.88 26.14
C ALA A 295 11.92 10.97 27.58
N ILE A 296 11.00 10.08 27.95
CA ILE A 296 10.45 10.01 29.31
C ILE A 296 11.56 9.85 30.36
N ARG A 297 12.57 9.01 30.07
CA ARG A 297 13.72 8.80 30.99
C ARG A 297 14.66 10.00 31.08
N LEU A 298 14.80 10.75 29.99
CA LEU A 298 15.63 11.96 29.97
C LEU A 298 14.99 13.09 30.79
N GLY A 299 13.66 13.11 30.87
CA GLY A 299 12.92 13.99 31.76
C GLY A 299 12.55 15.34 31.16
N ASP A 300 12.78 15.55 29.86
CA ASP A 300 12.36 16.77 29.17
C ASP A 300 10.89 16.63 28.74
N ALA A 301 10.03 17.46 29.33
CA ALA A 301 8.60 17.43 29.07
C ALA A 301 8.25 17.80 27.62
N ALA A 302 8.98 18.76 27.02
CA ALA A 302 8.72 19.18 25.65
C ALA A 302 9.10 18.09 24.66
N GLU A 303 10.26 17.46 24.86
CA GLU A 303 10.74 16.33 24.04
C GLU A 303 9.79 15.12 24.17
N THR A 304 9.34 14.79 25.40
CA THR A 304 8.37 13.72 25.60
C THR A 304 7.05 13.98 24.89
N ALA A 305 6.52 15.21 24.94
CA ALA A 305 5.30 15.55 24.21
C ALA A 305 5.50 15.46 22.69
N GLU A 306 6.64 15.90 22.17
CA GLU A 306 6.98 15.81 20.75
C GLU A 306 7.04 14.36 20.28
N GLU A 307 7.71 13.48 21.03
CA GLU A 307 7.79 12.05 20.72
C GLU A 307 6.42 11.34 20.83
N LEU A 308 5.60 11.71 21.81
CA LEU A 308 4.23 11.19 21.93
C LEU A 308 3.34 11.61 20.75
N MET A 309 3.59 12.78 20.16
CA MET A 309 2.89 13.27 18.96
C MET A 309 3.36 12.62 17.66
N ASN A 310 4.39 11.78 17.69
CA ASN A 310 4.89 11.08 16.51
C ASN A 310 3.81 10.16 15.92
N PRO A 311 3.34 10.38 14.68
CA PRO A 311 2.25 9.58 14.09
C PRO A 311 2.60 8.11 13.93
N GLU A 312 3.89 7.78 13.80
CA GLU A 312 4.35 6.38 13.70
C GLU A 312 4.08 5.60 14.99
N ALA A 313 3.98 6.28 16.15
CA ALA A 313 3.66 5.65 17.42
C ALA A 313 2.21 5.16 17.52
N GLN A 314 1.31 5.64 16.64
CA GLN A 314 -0.12 5.28 16.61
C GLN A 314 -0.84 5.48 17.95
N LEU A 315 -0.44 6.48 18.72
CA LEU A 315 -1.04 6.84 20.00
C LEU A 315 -2.29 7.72 19.83
N PRO A 316 -3.17 7.79 20.86
CA PRO A 316 -4.29 8.73 20.89
C PRO A 316 -3.84 10.20 20.80
N LEU A 317 -4.81 11.10 20.65
CA LEU A 317 -4.53 12.53 20.54
C LEU A 317 -3.74 13.05 21.75
N VAL A 318 -2.65 13.77 21.47
CA VAL A 318 -1.73 14.36 22.47
C VAL A 318 -1.78 15.88 22.36
N TYR A 319 -1.76 16.56 23.50
CA TYR A 319 -1.79 18.02 23.57
C TYR A 319 -0.46 18.59 24.05
N GLN A 320 0.21 19.41 23.22
CA GLN A 320 1.49 20.01 23.59
C GLN A 320 1.42 20.85 24.88
N SER A 321 0.26 21.45 25.18
CA SER A 321 0.01 22.19 26.42
C SER A 321 0.13 21.32 27.68
N ALA A 322 -0.09 20.01 27.58
CA ALA A 322 -0.05 19.05 28.68
C ALA A 322 1.31 18.33 28.82
N ALA A 323 2.37 18.84 28.20
CA ALA A 323 3.71 18.26 28.22
C ALA A 323 4.19 17.87 29.63
N ASN A 324 4.06 18.78 30.60
CA ASN A 324 4.48 18.54 31.99
C ASN A 324 3.65 17.41 32.66
N LEU A 325 2.36 17.34 32.35
CA LEU A 325 1.47 16.28 32.86
C LEU A 325 1.89 14.92 32.32
N TYR A 326 2.10 14.80 31.00
CA TYR A 326 2.56 13.55 30.40
C TYR A 326 3.89 13.11 30.98
N GLN A 327 4.87 14.00 31.05
CA GLN A 327 6.21 13.67 31.56
C GLN A 327 6.17 13.20 33.01
N ALA A 328 5.45 13.90 33.90
CA ALA A 328 5.41 13.55 35.32
C ALA A 328 4.72 12.19 35.56
N GLU A 329 3.57 11.97 34.92
CA GLU A 329 2.75 10.77 35.13
C GLU A 329 3.36 9.54 34.44
N LEU A 330 3.81 9.67 33.19
CA LEU A 330 4.45 8.56 32.47
C LEU A 330 5.78 8.15 33.09
N PHE A 331 6.56 9.10 33.61
CA PHE A 331 7.79 8.79 34.36
C PHE A 331 7.48 8.03 35.66
N SER A 332 6.42 8.43 36.37
CA SER A 332 5.96 7.72 37.57
C SER A 332 5.51 6.30 37.25
N LEU A 333 4.81 6.10 36.13
CA LEU A 333 4.43 4.77 35.64
C LEU A 333 5.65 3.89 35.27
N GLN A 334 6.66 4.46 34.60
CA GLN A 334 7.90 3.74 34.30
C GLN A 334 8.63 3.27 35.57
N LEU A 335 8.65 4.09 36.63
CA LEU A 335 9.27 3.73 37.90
C LEU A 335 8.55 2.58 38.61
N GLN A 336 7.22 2.50 38.49
CA GLN A 336 6.41 1.44 39.10
C GLN A 336 6.49 0.12 38.32
N GLY A 337 6.64 0.18 36.99
CA GLY A 337 6.55 -0.98 36.10
C GLY A 337 7.75 -1.94 36.11
N GLY A 338 8.89 -1.58 36.71
CA GLY A 338 10.08 -2.44 36.85
C GLY A 338 10.73 -2.93 35.54
N ARG A 339 10.19 -2.55 34.38
CA ARG A 339 10.63 -2.92 33.02
C ARG A 339 11.43 -1.77 32.39
N SER A 340 12.10 -2.06 31.28
CA SER A 340 12.91 -1.12 30.49
C SER A 340 12.12 0.00 29.77
N GLY A 341 10.86 0.22 30.14
CA GLY A 341 9.92 1.15 29.52
C GLY A 341 8.47 0.63 29.57
N LEU A 342 7.55 1.48 29.13
CA LEU A 342 6.13 1.19 28.92
C LEU A 342 5.93 0.56 27.54
N SER A 343 5.06 -0.44 27.46
CA SER A 343 4.60 -1.02 26.19
C SER A 343 3.71 -0.04 25.41
N HIS A 344 3.49 -0.31 24.13
CA HIS A 344 2.57 0.48 23.31
C HIS A 344 1.16 0.53 23.91
N GLU A 345 0.65 -0.60 24.43
CA GLU A 345 -0.68 -0.67 25.05
C GLU A 345 -0.75 0.20 26.31
N GLU A 346 0.25 0.10 27.19
CA GLU A 346 0.34 0.93 28.40
C GLU A 346 0.43 2.42 28.06
N LEU A 347 1.24 2.79 27.06
CA LEU A 347 1.33 4.17 26.58
C LEU A 347 0.02 4.67 25.99
N SER A 348 -0.66 3.86 25.17
CA SER A 348 -1.93 4.23 24.55
C SER A 348 -2.99 4.55 25.61
N VAL A 349 -3.15 3.66 26.60
CA VAL A 349 -4.13 3.87 27.68
C VAL A 349 -3.74 5.07 28.54
N ALA A 350 -2.47 5.18 28.91
CA ALA A 350 -2.00 6.29 29.74
C ALA A 350 -2.20 7.64 29.03
N VAL A 351 -1.83 7.74 27.75
CA VAL A 351 -2.01 8.96 26.96
C VAL A 351 -3.49 9.32 26.83
N GLU A 352 -4.37 8.35 26.54
CA GLU A 352 -5.81 8.61 26.46
C GLU A 352 -6.35 9.21 27.76
N MET A 353 -6.01 8.60 28.90
CA MET A 353 -6.42 9.08 30.22
C MET A 353 -5.83 10.45 30.54
N LEU A 354 -4.54 10.67 30.28
CA LEU A 354 -3.85 11.93 30.58
C LEU A 354 -4.34 13.07 29.70
N SER A 355 -4.62 12.80 28.41
CA SER A 355 -5.25 13.75 27.50
C SER A 355 -6.65 14.13 27.97
N ALA A 356 -7.44 13.18 28.47
CA ALA A 356 -8.75 13.47 29.04
C ALA A 356 -8.66 14.33 30.32
N VAL A 357 -7.65 14.11 31.17
CA VAL A 357 -7.36 14.96 32.33
C VAL A 357 -6.94 16.36 31.91
N ALA A 358 -6.13 16.49 30.86
CA ALA A 358 -5.72 17.78 30.32
C ALA A 358 -6.93 18.59 29.85
N VAL A 359 -7.83 17.97 29.07
CA VAL A 359 -9.08 18.61 28.63
C VAL A 359 -9.96 19.01 29.81
N LEU A 360 -10.10 18.17 30.84
CA LEU A 360 -10.84 18.54 32.05
C LEU A 360 -10.25 19.78 32.74
N ASN A 361 -8.92 19.89 32.82
CA ASN A 361 -8.28 21.07 33.40
C ASN A 361 -8.57 22.34 32.58
N GLU A 362 -8.56 22.26 31.25
CA GLU A 362 -8.94 23.39 30.38
C GLU A 362 -10.40 23.79 30.58
N VAL A 363 -11.30 22.81 30.71
CA VAL A 363 -12.72 23.05 30.99
C VAL A 363 -12.92 23.71 32.36
N LEU A 364 -12.20 23.25 33.39
CA LEU A 364 -12.23 23.86 34.72
C LEU A 364 -11.77 25.33 34.71
N ASP A 365 -10.82 25.68 33.85
CA ASP A 365 -10.33 27.05 33.69
C ASP A 365 -11.38 28.01 33.11
N THR A 366 -12.40 27.48 32.42
CA THR A 366 -13.55 28.28 31.93
C THR A 366 -14.49 28.74 33.06
N LYS A 367 -14.42 28.06 34.23
CA LYS A 367 -15.32 28.28 35.37
C LYS A 367 -16.81 28.14 35.03
N ASP A 368 -17.13 27.36 34.01
CA ASP A 368 -18.49 27.00 33.65
C ASP A 368 -18.85 25.63 34.24
N PRO A 369 -19.72 25.57 35.26
CA PRO A 369 -20.11 24.30 35.88
C PRO A 369 -20.75 23.33 34.90
N GLN A 370 -21.50 23.82 33.90
CA GLN A 370 -22.20 22.95 32.95
C GLN A 370 -21.21 22.20 32.05
N ALA A 371 -20.20 22.90 31.53
CA ALA A 371 -19.14 22.30 30.72
C ALA A 371 -18.32 21.27 31.53
N VAL A 372 -18.07 21.55 32.82
CA VAL A 372 -17.37 20.62 33.72
C VAL A 372 -18.20 19.35 33.92
N ILE A 373 -19.52 19.46 34.14
CA ILE A 373 -20.41 18.30 34.29
C ILE A 373 -20.41 17.44 33.04
N GLU A 374 -20.55 18.06 31.87
CA GLU A 374 -20.49 17.35 30.58
C GLU A 374 -19.17 16.58 30.45
N GLN A 375 -18.04 17.22 30.76
CA GLN A 375 -16.73 16.56 30.72
C GLN A 375 -16.58 15.45 31.77
N LEU A 376 -17.20 15.55 32.95
CA LEU A 376 -17.15 14.49 33.96
C LEU A 376 -17.97 13.26 33.56
N VAL A 377 -19.08 13.46 32.85
CA VAL A 377 -20.01 12.38 32.45
C VAL A 377 -19.58 11.71 31.15
N ASP A 378 -19.14 12.48 30.15
CA ASP A 378 -18.89 11.99 28.79
C ASP A 378 -17.44 11.54 28.53
N SER A 379 -16.55 11.73 29.51
CA SER A 379 -15.12 11.46 29.36
C SER A 379 -14.71 10.03 29.72
N PRO A 380 -13.69 9.45 29.05
CA PRO A 380 -13.15 8.12 29.37
C PRO A 380 -12.42 8.04 30.74
N LEU A 381 -12.47 9.11 31.55
CA LEU A 381 -11.83 9.18 32.87
C LEU A 381 -12.36 8.15 33.86
N GLY A 382 -13.60 7.69 33.70
CA GLY A 382 -14.13 6.53 34.44
C GLY A 382 -14.08 6.68 35.96
N PHE A 383 -14.38 7.86 36.50
CA PHE A 383 -14.38 8.10 37.95
C PHE A 383 -15.36 7.17 38.66
N THR A 384 -14.96 6.71 39.84
CA THR A 384 -15.79 5.82 40.67
C THR A 384 -16.67 6.63 41.63
N ASN A 385 -17.78 6.04 42.07
CA ASN A 385 -18.73 6.63 43.02
C ASN A 385 -19.38 7.95 42.57
N MET A 386 -19.49 8.21 41.27
CA MET A 386 -20.22 9.39 40.80
C MET A 386 -21.73 9.24 41.02
N ASP A 387 -22.33 10.23 41.68
CA ASP A 387 -23.76 10.36 41.86
C ASP A 387 -24.31 11.49 40.97
N GLN A 388 -25.35 11.17 40.18
CA GLN A 388 -25.97 12.12 39.25
C GLN A 388 -26.62 13.30 40.00
N ASP A 389 -27.10 13.09 41.22
CA ASP A 389 -27.75 14.14 42.01
C ASP A 389 -26.73 15.18 42.55
N ASN A 390 -25.44 14.83 42.58
CA ASN A 390 -24.37 15.65 43.13
C ASN A 390 -23.47 16.32 42.08
N LEU A 391 -23.78 16.18 40.78
CA LEU A 391 -22.95 16.69 39.67
C LEU A 391 -22.60 18.18 39.80
N ASN A 392 -23.58 19.02 40.14
CA ASN A 392 -23.35 20.46 40.35
C ASN A 392 -22.37 20.72 41.50
N ARG A 393 -22.48 19.98 42.62
CA ARG A 393 -21.57 20.12 43.76
C ARG A 393 -20.16 19.68 43.41
N TYR A 394 -20.00 18.61 42.63
CA TYR A 394 -18.68 18.19 42.15
C TYR A 394 -18.05 19.28 41.29
N ALA A 395 -18.80 19.82 40.33
CA ALA A 395 -18.31 20.85 39.42
C ALA A 395 -17.87 22.12 40.18
N ASP A 396 -18.70 22.64 41.09
CA ASP A 396 -18.36 23.82 41.90
C ASP A 396 -17.10 23.58 42.74
N THR A 397 -17.03 22.43 43.42
CA THR A 397 -15.88 22.07 44.28
C THR A 397 -14.60 21.91 43.45
N LEU A 398 -14.67 21.32 42.26
CA LEU A 398 -13.52 21.14 41.37
C LEU A 398 -13.03 22.48 40.79
N ILE A 399 -13.94 23.40 40.46
CA ILE A 399 -13.58 24.75 40.01
C ILE A 399 -12.84 25.51 41.12
N GLU A 400 -13.31 25.40 42.37
CA GLU A 400 -12.61 25.97 43.53
C GLU A 400 -11.24 25.32 43.74
N LEU A 401 -11.18 24.00 43.73
CA LEU A 401 -9.94 23.23 43.87
C LEU A 401 -8.92 23.60 42.77
N ARG A 402 -9.37 23.80 41.54
CA ARG A 402 -8.55 24.25 40.42
C ARG A 402 -7.95 25.63 40.70
N GLY A 403 -8.76 26.57 41.18
CA GLY A 403 -8.29 27.90 41.56
C GLY A 403 -7.23 27.86 42.67
N GLU A 404 -7.41 27.00 43.67
CA GLU A 404 -6.43 26.81 44.75
C GLU A 404 -5.13 26.17 44.25
N ALA A 405 -5.21 25.18 43.37
CA ALA A 405 -4.05 24.50 42.80
C ALA A 405 -3.19 25.49 41.99
N LEU A 406 -3.81 26.30 41.14
CA LEU A 406 -3.14 27.36 40.38
C LEU A 406 -2.47 28.39 41.30
N ALA A 407 -3.13 28.78 42.40
CA ALA A 407 -2.55 29.68 43.39
C ALA A 407 -1.31 29.10 44.09
N LYS A 408 -1.19 27.77 44.18
CA LYS A 408 -0.03 27.05 44.71
C LYS A 408 1.05 26.75 43.64
N GLY A 409 0.83 27.17 42.40
CA GLY A 409 1.74 26.92 41.27
C GLY A 409 1.62 25.51 40.67
N GLN A 410 0.57 24.77 41.00
CA GLN A 410 0.28 23.47 40.39
C GLN A 410 -0.48 23.69 39.08
N GLU A 411 0.15 23.31 37.96
CA GLU A 411 -0.37 23.57 36.61
C GLU A 411 -1.56 22.68 36.24
N PHE A 412 -1.64 21.45 36.76
CA PHE A 412 -2.68 20.47 36.47
C PHE A 412 -3.19 19.79 37.73
N LEU A 413 -4.51 19.60 37.84
CA LEU A 413 -5.10 18.62 38.73
C LEU A 413 -4.89 17.23 38.11
N THR A 414 -4.45 16.27 38.93
CA THR A 414 -4.31 14.87 38.49
C THR A 414 -5.64 14.14 38.56
N TRP A 415 -5.75 12.97 37.91
CA TRP A 415 -6.92 12.10 38.05
C TRP A 415 -7.24 11.78 39.53
N ASN A 416 -6.19 11.56 40.33
CA ASN A 416 -6.32 11.26 41.76
C ASN A 416 -6.88 12.46 42.57
N ASP A 417 -6.56 13.69 42.17
CA ASP A 417 -7.10 14.88 42.83
C ASP A 417 -8.59 15.04 42.56
N VAL A 418 -9.00 14.78 41.31
CA VAL A 418 -10.42 14.83 40.90
C VAL A 418 -11.21 13.72 41.60
N GLN A 419 -10.72 12.47 41.59
CA GLN A 419 -11.38 11.36 42.28
C GLN A 419 -11.53 11.64 43.78
N ARG A 420 -10.48 12.15 44.44
CA ARG A 420 -10.53 12.53 45.86
C ARG A 420 -11.56 13.63 46.15
N SER A 421 -11.71 14.59 45.24
CA SER A 421 -12.71 15.64 45.34
C SER A 421 -14.13 15.07 45.26
N ILE A 422 -14.39 14.17 44.31
CA ILE A 422 -15.69 13.50 44.14
C ILE A 422 -16.04 12.70 45.41
N ASP A 423 -15.11 11.87 45.89
CA ASP A 423 -15.31 11.08 47.12
C ASP A 423 -15.53 11.99 48.34
N GLY A 424 -14.81 13.12 48.42
CA GLY A 424 -14.97 14.11 49.48
C GLY A 424 -16.37 14.74 49.49
N VAL A 425 -16.88 15.15 48.33
CA VAL A 425 -18.25 15.69 48.20
C VAL A 425 -19.28 14.64 48.59
N ASN A 426 -19.11 13.38 48.17
CA ASN A 426 -20.00 12.29 48.53
C ASN A 426 -20.07 12.06 50.05
N VAL A 427 -18.92 12.05 50.71
CA VAL A 427 -18.87 11.95 52.17
C VAL A 427 -19.60 13.14 52.81
N GLN A 428 -19.38 14.36 52.33
CA GLN A 428 -20.08 15.55 52.86
C GLN A 428 -21.60 15.46 52.68
N VAL A 429 -22.08 15.07 51.49
CA VAL A 429 -23.51 14.89 51.19
C VAL A 429 -24.11 13.83 52.11
N HIS A 430 -23.41 12.71 52.28
CA HIS A 430 -23.87 11.64 53.17
C HIS A 430 -23.97 12.12 54.63
N GLU A 431 -22.97 12.83 55.13
CA GLU A 431 -23.01 13.41 56.47
C GLU A 431 -24.14 14.44 56.65
N GLU A 432 -24.43 15.24 55.62
CA GLU A 432 -25.55 16.18 55.64
C GLU A 432 -26.89 15.45 55.70
N HIS A 433 -27.04 14.37 54.93
CA HIS A 433 -28.25 13.54 54.96
C HIS A 433 -28.43 12.85 56.32
N GLU A 434 -27.37 12.29 56.90
CA GLU A 434 -27.41 11.72 58.25
C GLU A 434 -27.82 12.74 59.30
N ARG A 435 -27.35 14.00 59.19
CA ARG A 435 -27.77 15.09 60.09
C ARG A 435 -29.25 15.43 59.91
N ILE A 436 -29.77 15.45 58.67
CA ILE A 436 -31.20 15.69 58.41
C ILE A 436 -32.04 14.56 59.02
N MET A 437 -31.63 13.31 58.86
CA MET A 437 -32.31 12.16 59.46
C MET A 437 -32.29 12.22 60.99
N ALA A 438 -31.15 12.56 61.59
CA ALA A 438 -31.05 12.74 63.04
C ALA A 438 -31.96 13.88 63.54
N LEU A 439 -32.06 14.99 62.80
CA LEU A 439 -32.97 16.08 63.12
C LEU A 439 -34.45 15.66 62.99
N ALA A 440 -34.78 14.83 61.99
CA ALA A 440 -36.13 14.28 61.84
C ALA A 440 -36.49 13.37 63.02
N GLU A 441 -35.57 12.50 63.44
CA GLU A 441 -35.76 11.59 64.59
C GLU A 441 -35.89 12.36 65.91
N ILE A 442 -35.07 13.39 66.14
CA ILE A 442 -35.24 14.29 67.29
C ILE A 442 -36.62 14.95 67.26
N ASN A 443 -37.07 15.41 66.09
CA ASN A 443 -38.38 16.05 65.95
C ASN A 443 -39.55 15.09 66.19
N GLU A 444 -39.43 13.83 65.77
CA GLU A 444 -40.41 12.77 66.04
C GLU A 444 -40.42 12.42 67.53
N ALA A 445 -39.26 12.23 68.13
CA ALA A 445 -39.12 11.97 69.56
C ALA A 445 -39.71 13.11 70.42
N LEU A 446 -39.59 14.37 69.98
CA LEU A 446 -40.25 15.51 70.64
C LEU A 446 -41.78 15.47 70.52
N ASN A 447 -42.32 14.95 69.41
CA ASN A 447 -43.76 14.81 69.20
C ASN A 447 -44.39 13.67 70.03
N SER A 448 -43.61 12.64 70.38
CA SER A 448 -44.06 11.52 71.22
C SER A 448 -44.44 11.95 72.65
N GLY A 449 -43.91 13.07 73.14
CA GLY A 449 -44.09 13.55 74.51
C GLY A 449 -43.25 12.81 75.57
N GLU A 450 -42.41 11.85 75.16
CA GLU A 450 -41.54 11.10 76.07
C GLU A 450 -40.10 11.66 76.08
N TYR A 451 -39.68 12.25 77.20
CA TYR A 451 -38.33 12.82 77.34
C TYR A 451 -37.19 11.78 77.19
N GLN A 452 -37.46 10.50 77.43
CA GLN A 452 -36.49 9.42 77.27
C GLN A 452 -36.19 9.16 75.78
N GLN A 453 -37.20 9.23 74.92
CA GLN A 453 -37.03 9.10 73.47
C GLN A 453 -36.27 10.31 72.91
N THR A 454 -36.56 11.51 73.43
CA THR A 454 -35.82 12.72 73.05
C THR A 454 -34.34 12.62 73.46
N LEU A 455 -34.05 12.12 74.65
CA LEU A 455 -32.67 11.88 75.07
C LEU A 455 -31.97 10.86 74.16
N ALA A 456 -32.63 9.76 73.81
CA ALA A 456 -32.07 8.75 72.90
C ALA A 456 -31.72 9.36 71.54
N ALA A 457 -32.64 10.14 70.95
CA ALA A 457 -32.41 10.83 69.68
C ALA A 457 -31.29 11.88 69.76
N LEU A 458 -31.18 12.64 70.87
CA LEU A 458 -30.11 13.61 71.08
C LEU A 458 -28.73 12.97 71.25
N LEU A 459 -28.66 11.71 71.70
CA LEU A 459 -27.42 10.96 71.88
C LEU A 459 -26.97 10.23 70.61
N LEU A 460 -27.75 10.27 69.52
CA LEU A 460 -27.36 9.65 68.26
C LEU A 460 -26.06 10.27 67.72
N PRO A 461 -25.06 9.46 67.34
CA PRO A 461 -23.80 9.97 66.78
C PRO A 461 -24.01 10.84 65.54
N THR A 462 -25.03 10.53 64.74
CA THR A 462 -25.42 11.26 63.52
C THR A 462 -25.93 12.68 63.81
N ALA A 463 -26.41 12.96 65.02
CA ALA A 463 -26.83 14.30 65.43
C ALA A 463 -25.63 15.25 65.64
N LYS A 464 -24.41 14.70 65.79
CA LYS A 464 -23.15 15.43 66.06
C LYS A 464 -23.25 16.44 67.23
N LEU A 465 -24.15 16.18 68.19
CA LEU A 465 -24.34 17.01 69.38
C LEU A 465 -23.32 16.65 70.47
N THR A 466 -22.63 17.64 71.01
CA THR A 466 -21.68 17.45 72.12
C THR A 466 -22.26 17.96 73.43
N GLY A 467 -21.94 17.29 74.55
CA GLY A 467 -22.32 17.77 75.89
C GLY A 467 -23.76 17.43 76.33
N VAL A 468 -24.42 16.48 75.66
CA VAL A 468 -25.73 15.99 76.06
C VAL A 468 -25.62 15.24 77.40
N ASN A 469 -26.12 15.86 78.47
CA ASN A 469 -26.14 15.27 79.82
C ASN A 469 -27.46 14.52 80.08
N PRO A 470 -27.44 13.20 80.33
CA PRO A 470 -28.64 12.41 80.64
C PRO A 470 -29.42 12.93 81.86
N ALA A 471 -28.75 13.50 82.86
CA ALA A 471 -29.40 13.99 84.08
C ALA A 471 -30.34 15.19 83.83
N THR A 472 -30.13 15.93 82.73
CA THR A 472 -30.93 17.11 82.36
C THR A 472 -31.90 16.83 81.20
N ALA A 473 -32.09 15.55 80.82
CA ALA A 473 -32.88 15.12 79.68
C ALA A 473 -34.31 15.69 79.64
N LYS A 474 -35.01 15.67 80.78
CA LYS A 474 -36.37 16.23 80.87
C LYS A 474 -36.39 17.73 80.57
N HIS A 475 -35.40 18.47 81.05
CA HIS A 475 -35.29 19.90 80.78
C HIS A 475 -35.00 20.17 79.30
N TYR A 476 -34.14 19.37 78.66
CA TYR A 476 -33.92 19.46 77.21
C TYR A 476 -35.20 19.24 76.43
N HIS A 477 -35.97 18.20 76.78
CA HIS A 477 -37.27 17.92 76.15
C HIS A 477 -38.25 19.11 76.28
N ASP A 478 -38.47 19.60 77.51
CA ASP A 478 -39.41 20.68 77.77
C ASP A 478 -39.05 21.97 77.01
N VAL A 479 -37.76 22.34 77.01
CA VAL A 479 -37.26 23.55 76.31
C VAL A 479 -37.35 23.39 74.80
N LEU A 480 -36.92 22.26 74.24
CA LEU A 480 -36.98 22.00 72.80
C LEU A 480 -38.43 21.94 72.30
N GLN A 481 -39.33 21.30 73.05
CA GLN A 481 -40.74 21.22 72.72
C GLN A 481 -41.41 22.59 72.77
N TYR A 482 -41.16 23.38 73.82
CA TYR A 482 -41.66 24.76 73.91
C TYR A 482 -41.14 25.63 72.76
N THR A 483 -39.85 25.51 72.43
CA THR A 483 -39.22 26.26 71.33
C THR A 483 -39.82 25.88 69.99
N LYS A 484 -40.02 24.57 69.73
CA LYS A 484 -40.68 24.07 68.52
C LYS A 484 -42.10 24.62 68.37
N GLN A 485 -42.90 24.59 69.44
CA GLN A 485 -44.26 25.14 69.43
C GLN A 485 -44.30 26.62 69.10
N ARG A 486 -43.34 27.41 69.62
CA ARG A 486 -43.24 28.84 69.30
C ARG A 486 -42.85 29.09 67.85
N LEU A 487 -41.92 28.32 67.29
CA LEU A 487 -41.50 28.47 65.90
C LEU A 487 -42.64 28.11 64.93
N CYS A 488 -43.43 27.08 65.24
CA CYS A 488 -44.61 26.70 64.45
C CYS A 488 -45.77 27.71 64.52
N GLN A 489 -45.76 28.67 65.45
CA GLN A 489 -46.77 29.74 65.54
C GLN A 489 -46.39 31.00 64.74
N VAL A 490 -45.13 31.08 64.27
CA VAL A 490 -44.56 32.27 63.60
C VAL A 490 -44.28 32.01 62.11
N ALA A 491 -44.19 30.74 61.70
CA ALA A 491 -44.19 30.30 60.30
C ALA A 491 -45.62 30.09 59.81
#